data_AF-X1PQK5-F1
#
_entry.id   AF-X1PQK5-F1
#
_cell.length_a   1.000
_cell.length_b   1.000
_cell.length_c   1.000
_cell.angle_alpha   90.00
_cell.angle_beta   90.00
_cell.angle_gamma   90.00
#
_symmetry.space_group_name_H-M   'P 1'
#
loop_
_entity.id
_entity.type
_entity.pdbx_description
1 polymer ?
#
loop_
_entity_poly.entity_id
_entity_poly.type
_entity_poly.pdbx_seq_one_letter_code
_entity_poly.pdbx_strand_id
1 'polypeptide(L)'
;KDGYLDIVVDQCLSGYGAIFWGSSTGYDFNNRTDLPAQMGQHNIEVADFNCDNWLDILFNDLNDDKIYWGSATGYLPTNVTTLPHFYSSHGASVADLDGNEYLDIIITHWYDIQSYIYWGDSTGYSISNMQILNPGYSYGGSAVADMNTDGYLDIVYHRGGYGSKTYLMDGEWQKGD
;
A
#
# COMPACT_ATOMS: atom_id res chain seq x y z
N LYS A 1 -6.79 9.59 -16.56
CA LYS A 1 -6.22 9.88 -17.92
C LYS A 1 -7.03 10.89 -18.72
N ASP A 2 -8.05 11.51 -18.12
CA ASP A 2 -8.88 12.54 -18.74
C ASP A 2 -8.26 13.96 -18.66
N GLY A 3 -7.14 14.09 -17.95
CA GLY A 3 -6.40 15.34 -17.81
C GLY A 3 -6.82 16.17 -16.59
N TYR A 4 -7.71 15.65 -15.74
CA TYR A 4 -8.10 16.27 -14.47
C TYR A 4 -7.44 15.52 -13.30
N LEU A 5 -7.24 16.22 -12.19
CA LEU A 5 -6.79 15.61 -10.95
C LEU A 5 -7.98 14.97 -10.24
N ASP A 6 -7.82 13.74 -9.79
CA ASP A 6 -8.81 12.99 -9.05
C ASP A 6 -8.45 12.91 -7.56
N ILE A 7 -9.42 12.60 -6.71
CA ILE A 7 -9.21 12.45 -5.27
C ILE A 7 -9.61 11.05 -4.86
N VAL A 8 -8.72 10.35 -4.18
CA VAL A 8 -9.03 9.07 -3.51
C VAL A 8 -9.16 9.34 -2.01
N VAL A 9 -10.24 8.85 -1.41
CA VAL A 9 -10.45 8.91 0.03
C VAL A 9 -10.82 7.53 0.55
N ASP A 10 -10.52 7.32 1.83
CA ASP A 10 -10.95 6.15 2.56
C ASP A 10 -11.77 6.57 3.79
N GLN A 11 -12.57 5.65 4.33
CA GLN A 11 -13.47 5.92 5.45
C GLN A 11 -13.23 4.94 6.60
N CYS A 12 -13.03 5.51 7.79
CA CYS A 12 -12.76 4.77 9.04
C CYS A 12 -13.94 3.94 9.59
N LEU A 13 -15.15 4.08 9.01
CA LEU A 13 -16.34 3.32 9.41
C LEU A 13 -16.77 2.39 8.27
N SER A 14 -17.54 1.34 8.61
CA SER A 14 -18.10 0.38 7.64
C SER A 14 -18.62 1.07 6.38
N GLY A 15 -17.96 0.90 5.24
CA GLY A 15 -18.30 1.71 4.08
C GLY A 15 -17.55 1.39 2.79
N TYR A 16 -17.02 2.45 2.19
CA TYR A 16 -16.37 2.45 0.88
C TYR A 16 -15.19 3.41 0.91
N GLY A 17 -14.08 3.02 0.28
CA GLY A 17 -13.17 3.99 -0.31
C GLY A 17 -13.86 4.62 -1.52
N ALA A 18 -13.57 5.88 -1.81
CA ALA A 18 -14.20 6.58 -2.93
C ALA A 18 -13.18 7.34 -3.78
N ILE A 19 -13.39 7.29 -5.08
CA ILE A 19 -12.67 8.11 -6.05
C ILE A 19 -13.60 9.23 -6.50
N PHE A 20 -13.30 10.47 -6.18
CA PHE A 20 -13.98 11.63 -6.75
C PHE A 20 -13.26 12.06 -8.03
N TRP A 21 -13.96 11.92 -9.15
CA TRP A 21 -13.43 12.23 -10.46
C TRP A 21 -13.44 13.75 -10.69
N GLY A 22 -12.29 14.28 -11.06
CA GLY A 22 -12.12 15.67 -11.43
C GLY A 22 -12.85 16.00 -12.73
N SER A 23 -13.10 17.29 -12.95
CA SER A 23 -13.68 17.78 -14.20
C SER A 23 -13.27 19.22 -14.45
N SER A 24 -13.64 19.76 -15.61
CA SER A 24 -13.46 21.19 -15.93
C SER A 24 -14.19 22.13 -14.96
N THR A 25 -15.18 21.62 -14.23
CA THR A 25 -15.96 22.36 -13.22
C THR A 25 -15.55 22.05 -11.78
N GLY A 26 -14.51 21.23 -11.57
CA GLY A 26 -14.07 20.78 -10.25
C GLY A 26 -14.66 19.42 -9.85
N TYR A 27 -14.89 19.23 -8.56
CA TYR A 27 -15.34 17.96 -7.96
C TYR A 27 -16.83 17.98 -7.62
N ASP A 28 -17.54 16.89 -7.89
CA ASP A 28 -18.95 16.68 -7.54
C ASP A 28 -19.10 15.40 -6.73
N PHE A 29 -19.93 15.42 -5.69
CA PHE A 29 -20.17 14.26 -4.82
C PHE A 29 -20.77 13.05 -5.55
N ASN A 30 -21.46 13.28 -6.66
CA ASN A 30 -22.06 12.25 -7.49
C ASN A 30 -21.13 11.79 -8.62
N ASN A 31 -20.08 12.56 -8.94
CA ASN A 31 -19.07 12.15 -9.90
C ASN A 31 -18.00 11.32 -9.22
N ARG A 32 -18.39 10.13 -8.74
CA ARG A 32 -17.49 9.28 -7.98
C ARG A 32 -17.68 7.80 -8.25
N THR A 33 -16.65 7.03 -7.93
CA THR A 33 -16.69 5.57 -7.88
C THR A 33 -16.47 5.10 -6.46
N ASP A 34 -17.39 4.28 -5.95
CA ASP A 34 -17.28 3.67 -4.63
C ASP A 34 -16.65 2.27 -4.72
N LEU A 35 -15.63 2.03 -3.91
CA LEU A 35 -14.86 0.79 -3.82
C LEU A 35 -15.01 0.18 -2.42
N PRO A 36 -15.40 -1.10 -2.29
CA PRO A 36 -15.64 -1.71 -0.97
C PRO A 36 -14.43 -1.81 -0.03
N ALA A 37 -14.22 -0.79 0.82
CA ALA A 37 -13.33 -0.86 1.97
C ALA A 37 -14.16 -1.20 3.22
N GLN A 38 -13.79 -2.24 3.98
CA GLN A 38 -14.57 -2.60 5.16
C GLN A 38 -14.40 -1.54 6.24
N MET A 39 -13.18 -1.29 6.69
CA MET A 39 -12.88 -0.23 7.66
C MET A 39 -11.52 0.37 7.32
N GLY A 40 -11.58 1.39 6.49
CA GLY A 40 -10.43 2.11 5.99
C GLY A 40 -9.50 2.60 7.09
N GLN A 41 -8.21 2.39 6.90
CA GLN A 41 -7.18 2.80 7.85
C GLN A 41 -6.53 4.11 7.39
N HIS A 42 -5.37 4.43 7.95
CA HIS A 42 -4.81 5.78 7.86
C HIS A 42 -4.03 6.06 6.56
N ASN A 43 -3.89 5.10 5.64
CA ASN A 43 -3.07 5.26 4.44
C ASN A 43 -3.74 4.70 3.18
N ILE A 44 -3.44 5.36 2.06
CA ILE A 44 -3.83 4.99 0.70
C ILE A 44 -2.60 5.17 -0.17
N GLU A 45 -2.24 4.17 -0.97
CA GLU A 45 -1.19 4.30 -1.97
C GLU A 45 -1.78 4.20 -3.37
N VAL A 46 -1.24 4.99 -4.30
CA VAL A 46 -1.67 5.00 -5.70
C VAL A 46 -0.44 4.89 -6.59
N ALA A 47 -0.36 3.79 -7.33
CA ALA A 47 0.74 3.49 -8.24
C ALA A 47 0.28 2.51 -9.32
N ASP A 48 1.06 2.35 -10.39
CA ASP A 48 0.83 1.28 -11.37
C ASP A 48 1.53 0.02 -10.85
N PHE A 49 0.80 -0.81 -10.11
CA PHE A 49 1.36 -1.96 -9.39
C PHE A 49 1.57 -3.17 -10.32
N ASN A 50 0.89 -3.22 -11.46
CA ASN A 50 0.96 -4.33 -12.41
C ASN A 50 1.61 -3.96 -13.77
N CYS A 51 2.11 -2.74 -13.91
CA CYS A 51 2.78 -2.20 -15.09
C CYS A 51 1.89 -2.14 -16.34
N ASP A 52 0.58 -1.95 -16.19
CA ASP A 52 -0.38 -1.87 -17.30
C ASP A 52 -0.66 -0.44 -17.80
N ASN A 53 0.05 0.55 -17.24
CA ASN A 53 -0.11 1.99 -17.41
C ASN A 53 -1.43 2.56 -16.88
N TRP A 54 -2.15 1.87 -16.02
CA TRP A 54 -3.24 2.41 -15.22
C TRP A 54 -2.80 2.48 -13.76
N LEU A 55 -3.21 3.55 -13.09
CA LEU A 55 -2.98 3.62 -11.66
C LEU A 55 -3.93 2.65 -10.98
N ASP A 56 -3.42 2.00 -9.96
CA ASP A 56 -4.10 1.11 -9.05
C ASP A 56 -4.14 1.77 -7.67
N ILE A 57 -5.03 1.29 -6.80
CA ILE A 57 -5.25 1.88 -5.48
C ILE A 57 -5.11 0.80 -4.41
N LEU A 58 -4.16 0.98 -3.51
CA LEU A 58 -4.03 0.20 -2.28
C LEU A 58 -4.76 0.93 -1.15
N PHE A 59 -5.78 0.30 -0.59
CA PHE A 59 -6.40 0.69 0.68
C PHE A 59 -5.87 -0.19 1.80
N ASN A 60 -5.44 0.45 2.89
CA ASN A 60 -5.28 -0.27 4.14
C ASN A 60 -6.65 -0.48 4.80
N ASP A 61 -6.92 -1.70 5.26
CA ASP A 61 -8.20 -2.09 5.86
C ASP A 61 -7.96 -2.75 7.23
N LEU A 62 -8.97 -2.76 8.09
CA LEU A 62 -8.86 -3.38 9.42
C LEU A 62 -8.57 -4.88 9.35
N ASN A 63 -9.15 -5.56 8.36
CA ASN A 63 -9.08 -7.01 8.23
C ASN A 63 -8.07 -7.45 7.18
N ASP A 64 -8.27 -7.02 5.94
CA ASP A 64 -7.37 -7.33 4.83
C ASP A 64 -7.24 -6.12 3.89
N ASP A 65 -6.01 -5.70 3.65
CA ASP A 65 -5.68 -4.67 2.68
C ASP A 65 -6.12 -5.07 1.27
N LYS A 66 -6.42 -4.08 0.43
CA LYS A 66 -6.96 -4.32 -0.91
C LYS A 66 -6.28 -3.46 -1.96
N ILE A 67 -5.88 -4.09 -3.05
CA ILE A 67 -5.48 -3.41 -4.29
C ILE A 67 -6.66 -3.45 -5.25
N TYR A 68 -7.21 -2.29 -5.58
CA TYR A 68 -8.16 -2.16 -6.68
C TYR A 68 -7.41 -1.81 -7.95
N TRP A 69 -7.53 -2.70 -8.93
CA TRP A 69 -6.83 -2.59 -10.20
C TRP A 69 -7.54 -1.62 -11.14
N GLY A 70 -6.83 -0.59 -11.56
CA GLY A 70 -7.24 0.34 -12.58
C GLY A 70 -7.34 -0.35 -13.93
N SER A 71 -8.07 0.27 -14.86
CA SER A 71 -8.16 -0.23 -16.23
C SER A 71 -8.68 0.86 -17.17
N ALA A 72 -8.69 0.55 -18.46
CA ALA A 72 -9.34 1.38 -19.47
C ALA A 72 -10.85 1.57 -19.22
N THR A 73 -11.48 0.68 -18.47
CA THR A 73 -12.90 0.79 -18.07
C THR A 73 -13.10 1.42 -16.70
N GLY A 74 -12.03 1.93 -16.08
CA GLY A 74 -12.03 2.45 -14.71
C GLY A 74 -11.86 1.33 -13.68
N TYR A 75 -12.36 1.58 -12.47
CA TYR A 75 -12.25 0.67 -11.34
C TYR A 75 -13.55 -0.11 -11.13
N LEU A 76 -13.44 -1.41 -10.88
CA LEU A 76 -14.57 -2.28 -10.60
C LEU A 76 -14.40 -2.91 -9.21
N PRO A 77 -15.47 -3.02 -8.39
CA PRO A 77 -15.41 -3.69 -7.09
C PRO A 77 -14.91 -5.15 -7.13
N THR A 78 -15.02 -5.80 -8.29
CA THR A 78 -14.60 -7.18 -8.53
C THR A 78 -13.16 -7.30 -9.05
N ASN A 79 -12.56 -6.20 -9.50
CA ASN A 79 -11.18 -6.19 -10.01
C ASN A 79 -10.24 -5.82 -8.86
N VAL A 80 -10.07 -6.76 -7.93
CA VAL A 80 -9.42 -6.52 -6.64
C VAL A 80 -8.55 -7.70 -6.25
N THR A 81 -7.38 -7.40 -5.70
CA THR A 81 -6.55 -8.36 -4.97
C THR A 81 -6.61 -8.04 -3.49
N THR A 82 -6.81 -9.06 -2.67
CA THR A 82 -6.78 -8.97 -1.21
C THR A 82 -5.40 -9.38 -0.71
N LEU A 83 -4.84 -8.59 0.20
CA LEU A 83 -3.57 -8.84 0.87
C LEU A 83 -3.86 -9.17 2.33
N PRO A 84 -3.94 -10.47 2.69
CA PRO A 84 -4.31 -10.86 4.05
C PRO A 84 -3.32 -10.39 5.11
N HIS A 85 -3.80 -9.94 6.25
CA HIS A 85 -2.93 -9.71 7.40
C HIS A 85 -3.64 -10.11 8.70
N PHE A 86 -2.85 -10.33 9.75
CA PHE A 86 -3.39 -10.91 10.98
C PHE A 86 -3.93 -9.84 11.95
N TYR A 87 -3.60 -8.56 11.74
CA TYR A 87 -3.99 -7.45 12.62
C TYR A 87 -4.07 -6.13 11.84
N SER A 88 -4.95 -5.20 12.24
CA SER A 88 -5.13 -3.85 11.68
C SER A 88 -3.87 -3.24 11.08
N SER A 89 -3.77 -3.26 9.74
CA SER A 89 -2.79 -2.44 9.04
C SER A 89 -3.07 -0.98 9.38
N HIS A 90 -2.04 -0.15 9.31
CA HIS A 90 -2.16 1.26 9.68
C HIS A 90 -1.33 2.19 8.79
N GLY A 91 -0.33 1.65 8.09
CA GLY A 91 0.40 2.35 7.07
C GLY A 91 0.88 1.42 5.98
N ALA A 92 1.17 2.01 4.83
CA ALA A 92 1.86 1.33 3.74
C ALA A 92 2.99 2.21 3.19
N SER A 93 3.91 1.59 2.48
CA SER A 93 4.86 2.26 1.59
C SER A 93 5.16 1.34 0.42
N VAL A 94 5.53 1.91 -0.72
CA VAL A 94 5.74 1.15 -1.95
C VAL A 94 7.05 1.51 -2.60
N ALA A 95 7.81 0.51 -3.04
CA ALA A 95 9.08 0.67 -3.73
C ALA A 95 9.49 -0.66 -4.36
N ASP A 96 10.22 -0.63 -5.46
CA ASP A 96 10.89 -1.82 -6.03
C ASP A 96 12.16 -2.11 -5.20
N LEU A 97 12.05 -2.98 -4.20
CA LEU A 97 13.11 -3.25 -3.23
C LEU A 97 14.12 -4.28 -3.76
N ASP A 98 13.69 -5.20 -4.63
CA ASP A 98 14.53 -6.27 -5.19
C ASP A 98 15.03 -5.98 -6.62
N GLY A 99 14.62 -4.86 -7.21
CA GLY A 99 15.07 -4.38 -8.53
C GLY A 99 14.45 -5.15 -9.69
N ASN A 100 13.26 -5.72 -9.51
CA ASN A 100 12.59 -6.55 -10.51
C ASN A 100 11.62 -5.78 -11.43
N GLU A 101 11.55 -4.46 -11.30
CA GLU A 101 10.66 -3.53 -12.01
C GLU A 101 9.18 -3.58 -11.57
N TYR A 102 8.83 -4.38 -10.57
CA TYR A 102 7.53 -4.39 -9.91
C TYR A 102 7.65 -3.75 -8.53
N LEU A 103 6.65 -2.98 -8.14
CA LEU A 103 6.65 -2.37 -6.81
C LEU A 103 6.37 -3.42 -5.74
N ASP A 104 7.14 -3.41 -4.66
CA ASP A 104 6.85 -4.15 -3.44
C ASP A 104 6.02 -3.28 -2.48
N ILE A 105 5.20 -3.94 -1.66
CA ILE A 105 4.33 -3.25 -0.70
C ILE A 105 4.78 -3.60 0.72
N ILE A 106 5.20 -2.58 1.46
CA ILE A 106 5.49 -2.68 2.89
C ILE A 106 4.24 -2.27 3.68
N ILE A 107 3.71 -3.18 4.49
CA ILE A 107 2.56 -2.94 5.37
C ILE A 107 3.04 -2.87 6.81
N THR A 108 2.62 -1.82 7.53
CA THR A 108 2.88 -1.64 8.96
C THR A 108 1.59 -1.78 9.76
N HIS A 109 1.74 -2.25 11.00
CA HIS A 109 0.62 -2.55 11.88
C HIS A 109 0.70 -1.77 13.18
N TRP A 110 -0.46 -1.34 13.67
CA TRP A 110 -0.57 -0.68 14.97
C TRP A 110 -0.52 -1.67 16.13
N TYR A 111 -1.33 -2.73 16.07
CA TYR A 111 -1.49 -3.69 17.17
C TYR A 111 -0.61 -4.94 17.05
N ASP A 112 0.22 -5.01 16.01
CA ASP A 112 1.19 -6.07 15.81
C ASP A 112 2.61 -5.48 15.74
N ILE A 113 3.58 -6.27 16.20
CA ILE A 113 5.01 -5.97 16.08
C ILE A 113 5.57 -6.38 14.72
N GLN A 114 4.80 -7.11 13.93
CA GLN A 114 5.17 -7.55 12.60
C GLN A 114 4.92 -6.46 11.56
N SER A 115 5.73 -6.45 10.51
CA SER A 115 5.49 -5.76 9.25
C SER A 115 5.59 -6.78 8.13
N TYR A 116 4.76 -6.63 7.10
CA TYR A 116 4.74 -7.54 5.95
C TYR A 116 5.29 -6.81 4.74
N ILE A 117 6.14 -7.50 4.00
CA ILE A 117 6.54 -7.11 2.65
C ILE A 117 5.85 -8.08 1.70
N TYR A 118 4.95 -7.57 0.88
CA TYR A 118 4.40 -8.29 -0.25
C TYR A 118 5.27 -7.99 -1.46
N TRP A 119 6.01 -9.00 -1.92
CA TRP A 119 6.88 -8.87 -3.08
C TRP A 119 6.03 -8.85 -4.35
N GLY A 120 6.22 -7.81 -5.16
CA GLY A 120 5.57 -7.66 -6.45
C GLY A 120 6.29 -8.48 -7.51
N ASP A 121 5.53 -9.10 -8.41
CA ASP A 121 6.09 -9.73 -9.60
C ASP A 121 5.05 -9.81 -10.74
N SER A 122 5.46 -10.38 -11.87
CA SER A 122 4.61 -10.59 -13.06
C SER A 122 3.31 -11.39 -12.83
N THR A 123 3.19 -12.09 -11.70
CA THR A 123 2.01 -12.85 -11.27
C THR A 123 1.15 -12.10 -10.25
N GLY A 124 1.61 -10.92 -9.80
CA GLY A 124 0.95 -10.06 -8.82
C GLY A 124 1.41 -10.34 -7.39
N TYR A 125 0.53 -10.04 -6.43
CA TYR A 125 0.84 -10.16 -5.00
C TYR A 125 0.14 -11.37 -4.38
N SER A 126 0.82 -12.08 -3.49
CA SER A 126 0.27 -13.24 -2.80
C SER A 126 0.92 -13.50 -1.46
N ILE A 127 0.23 -14.20 -0.57
CA ILE A 127 0.78 -14.65 0.71
C ILE A 127 1.99 -15.59 0.56
N SER A 128 2.10 -16.28 -0.59
CA SER A 128 3.23 -17.15 -0.89
C SER A 128 4.50 -16.38 -1.25
N ASN A 129 4.35 -15.13 -1.70
CA ASN A 129 5.46 -14.23 -1.99
C ASN A 129 5.48 -13.05 -1.00
N MET A 130 5.39 -13.38 0.29
CA MET A 130 5.38 -12.41 1.38
C MET A 130 6.50 -12.72 2.37
N GLN A 131 7.15 -11.67 2.87
CA GLN A 131 8.12 -11.73 3.95
C GLN A 131 7.60 -11.03 5.20
N ILE A 132 7.87 -11.61 6.37
CA ILE A 132 7.53 -11.03 7.67
C ILE A 132 8.80 -10.47 8.32
N LEU A 133 8.73 -9.20 8.70
CA LEU A 133 9.74 -8.53 9.52
C LEU A 133 9.16 -8.23 10.91
N ASN A 134 10.04 -8.04 11.90
CA ASN A 134 9.64 -7.69 13.28
C ASN A 134 10.21 -6.32 13.70
N PRO A 135 9.82 -5.23 13.03
CA PRO A 135 10.26 -3.90 13.39
C PRO A 135 9.49 -3.34 14.59
N GLY A 136 8.73 -4.12 15.37
CA GLY A 136 7.96 -3.60 16.50
C GLY A 136 6.76 -2.76 16.09
N TYR A 137 6.00 -2.27 17.08
CA TYR A 137 4.78 -1.49 16.85
C TYR A 137 5.04 -0.26 15.99
N SER A 138 4.39 -0.21 14.83
CA SER A 138 4.61 0.79 13.79
C SER A 138 3.28 1.44 13.41
N TYR A 139 2.92 2.49 14.15
CA TYR A 139 1.65 3.21 14.00
C TYR A 139 1.56 4.03 12.70
N GLY A 140 2.67 4.30 12.02
CA GLY A 140 2.67 5.03 10.75
C GLY A 140 3.19 4.16 9.61
N GLY A 141 3.22 4.73 8.40
CA GLY A 141 3.94 4.13 7.28
C GLY A 141 5.46 4.05 7.53
N SER A 142 6.16 3.49 6.57
CA SER A 142 7.63 3.50 6.51
C SER A 142 8.13 4.65 5.62
N ALA A 143 9.45 4.83 5.58
CA ALA A 143 10.12 5.53 4.50
C ALA A 143 11.10 4.56 3.85
N VAL A 144 11.27 4.67 2.54
CA VAL A 144 12.17 3.82 1.75
C VAL A 144 13.17 4.72 1.02
N ALA A 145 14.46 4.45 1.20
CA ALA A 145 15.55 5.16 0.52
C ALA A 145 16.86 4.38 0.68
N ASP A 146 17.79 4.51 -0.26
CA ASP A 146 19.17 4.10 -0.07
C ASP A 146 19.86 5.10 0.89
N MET A 147 19.92 4.75 2.18
CA MET A 147 20.40 5.61 3.26
C MET A 147 21.90 5.44 3.50
N ASN A 148 22.44 4.27 3.22
CA ASN A 148 23.85 3.93 3.42
C ASN A 148 24.69 4.11 2.13
N THR A 149 24.07 4.40 0.99
CA THR A 149 24.65 4.58 -0.35
C THR A 149 25.30 3.33 -0.95
N ASP A 150 24.80 2.15 -0.61
CA ASP A 150 25.28 0.87 -1.14
C ASP A 150 24.59 0.43 -2.45
N GLY A 151 23.55 1.15 -2.87
CA GLY A 151 22.76 0.87 -4.06
C GLY A 151 21.52 0.00 -3.82
N TYR A 152 21.25 -0.40 -2.57
CA TYR A 152 20.04 -1.11 -2.15
C TYR A 152 19.13 -0.18 -1.35
N LEU A 153 17.82 -0.41 -1.41
CA LEU A 153 16.87 0.40 -0.66
C LEU A 153 16.79 -0.07 0.80
N ASP A 154 16.94 0.87 1.72
CA ASP A 154 16.69 0.67 3.15
C ASP A 154 15.25 1.01 3.51
N ILE A 155 14.73 0.35 4.55
CA ILE A 155 13.40 0.64 5.11
C ILE A 155 13.55 1.25 6.50
N VAL A 156 12.96 2.44 6.69
CA VAL A 156 12.87 3.13 7.96
C VAL A 156 11.46 3.03 8.51
N TYR A 157 11.31 2.39 9.67
CA TYR A 157 10.00 2.23 10.32
C TYR A 157 9.72 3.36 11.30
N HIS A 158 8.55 4.00 11.15
CA HIS A 158 8.03 4.95 12.14
C HIS A 158 7.35 4.20 13.28
N ARG A 159 8.12 3.90 14.34
CA ARG A 159 7.55 3.32 15.56
C ARG A 159 6.73 4.35 16.31
N GLY A 160 5.46 4.05 16.52
CA GLY A 160 4.54 4.86 17.32
C GLY A 160 3.98 4.03 18.48
N GLY A 161 4.25 4.45 19.71
CA GLY A 161 3.90 3.75 20.95
C GLY A 161 4.80 4.19 22.10
N TYR A 162 4.34 4.10 23.35
CA TYR A 162 4.99 4.62 24.57
C TYR A 162 6.54 4.40 24.62
N GLY A 163 7.32 5.40 24.17
CA GLY A 163 8.80 5.42 24.25
C GLY A 163 9.58 5.16 22.94
N SER A 164 9.05 5.58 21.78
CA SER A 164 9.56 5.24 20.43
C SER A 164 11.04 5.51 20.13
N LYS A 165 11.65 4.61 19.35
CA LYS A 165 12.98 4.68 18.72
C LYS A 165 12.86 4.36 17.23
N THR A 166 13.67 5.00 16.37
CA THR A 166 13.80 4.69 14.94
C THR A 166 14.72 3.47 14.76
N TYR A 167 14.37 2.57 13.85
CA TYR A 167 15.20 1.41 13.48
C TYR A 167 15.46 1.43 11.99
N LEU A 168 16.73 1.18 11.65
CA LEU A 168 17.20 0.96 10.28
C LEU A 168 17.31 -0.55 10.09
N MET A 169 16.80 -1.05 8.97
CA MET A 169 17.15 -2.37 8.45
C MET A 169 17.96 -2.17 7.18
N ASP A 170 19.18 -2.67 7.24
CA ASP A 170 20.18 -2.66 6.16
C ASP A 170 19.95 -3.85 5.23
N GLY A 171 19.96 -3.60 3.94
CA GLY A 171 19.49 -4.51 2.90
C GLY A 171 20.57 -5.30 2.18
N GLU A 172 21.45 -6.03 2.87
CA GLU A 172 22.20 -7.12 2.20
C GLU A 172 21.27 -8.34 2.01
N TRP A 173 20.29 -8.25 1.11
CA TRP A 173 19.35 -9.34 0.84
C TRP A 173 19.88 -10.30 -0.23
N GLN A 174 20.35 -11.47 0.20
CA GLN A 174 20.35 -12.64 -0.66
C GLN A 174 18.96 -13.27 -0.63
N LYS A 175 18.27 -13.28 -1.77
CA LYS A 175 17.09 -14.13 -2.00
C LYS A 175 17.52 -15.57 -1.68
N GLY A 176 16.94 -16.15 -0.63
CA GLY A 176 17.20 -17.53 -0.26
C GLY A 176 16.90 -18.46 -1.44
N ASP A 177 17.81 -19.40 -1.68
CA ASP A 177 17.71 -20.45 -2.72
C ASP A 177 16.37 -21.22 -2.70
#